data_AF-A0A2V9U736-F1
#
_entry.id   AF-A0A2V9U736-F1
#
_cell.length_a   1.000
_cell.length_b   1.000
_cell.length_c   1.000
_cell.angle_alpha   90.00
_cell.angle_beta   90.00
_cell.angle_gamma   90.00
#
_symmetry.space_group_name_H-M   'P 1'
#
loop_
_entity.id
_entity.type
_entity.pdbx_description
1 polymer ?
#
loop_
_entity_poly.entity_id
_entity_poly.type
_entity_poly.pdbx_seq_one_letter_code
_entity_poly.pdbx_strand_id
1 'polypeptide(L)' 'MTAKDERIGFRVSGEIKTALLHIAKKEGRSLAQVCELLLRGGINEYEREGSSYLHRLLIRPKEKGK' A
#
# COMPACT_ATOMS: atom_id res chain seq x y z
N MET A 1 -17.68 -13.98 -17.76
CA MET A 1 -18.09 -12.64 -17.27
C MET A 1 -16.87 -12.00 -16.64
N THR A 2 -16.27 -10.98 -17.28
CA THR A 2 -15.18 -10.20 -16.69
C THR A 2 -15.75 -9.39 -15.54
N ALA A 3 -15.56 -9.88 -14.31
CA ALA A 3 -15.89 -9.12 -13.11
C ALA A 3 -15.13 -7.78 -13.20
N LYS A 4 -15.87 -6.67 -13.21
CA LYS A 4 -15.25 -5.34 -13.17
C LYS A 4 -14.58 -5.22 -11.80
N ASP A 5 -13.30 -4.86 -11.78
CA ASP A 5 -12.59 -4.59 -10.54
C ASP A 5 -13.37 -3.62 -9.66
N GLU A 6 -13.60 -4.01 -8.40
CA GLU A 6 -14.29 -3.19 -7.42
C GLU A 6 -13.40 -2.02 -7.00
N ARG A 7 -13.98 -0.81 -7.02
CA ARG A 7 -13.25 0.41 -6.64
C ARG A 7 -13.31 0.58 -5.13
N ILE A 8 -12.15 0.48 -4.48
CA ILE A 8 -11.97 0.87 -3.09
C ILE A 8 -11.45 2.32 -3.01
N GLY A 9 -12.14 3.17 -2.25
CA GLY A 9 -11.74 4.56 -2.00
C GLY A 9 -11.27 4.72 -0.56
N PHE A 10 -10.01 5.10 -0.36
CA PHE A 10 -9.44 5.35 0.96
C PHE A 10 -8.93 6.79 1.10
N ARG A 11 -9.12 7.38 2.28
CA ARG A 11 -8.49 8.65 2.65
C ARG A 11 -7.11 8.36 3.22
N VAL A 12 -6.09 8.97 2.64
CA VAL A 12 -4.70 8.89 3.10
C VAL A 12 -4.20 10.29 3.46
N SER A 13 -3.20 10.35 4.34
CA SER A 13 -2.51 11.60 4.62
C SER A 13 -1.79 12.11 3.37
N GLY A 14 -1.56 13.43 3.30
CA GLY A 14 -0.87 14.06 2.17
C GLY A 14 0.56 13.53 1.98
N GLU A 15 1.23 13.14 3.06
CA GLU A 15 2.55 12.50 3.05
C GLU A 15 2.53 11.16 2.31
N ILE A 16 1.60 10.26 2.66
CA ILE A 16 1.46 8.95 2.00
C ILE A 16 1.16 9.13 0.52
N LYS A 17 0.25 10.05 0.16
CA LYS A 17 -0.05 10.36 -1.24
C LYS A 17 1.21 10.81 -1.99
N THR A 18 2.03 11.66 -1.37
CA THR A 18 3.24 12.20 -1.99
C THR A 18 4.29 11.10 -2.16
N ALA A 19 4.47 10.23 -1.17
CA ALA A 19 5.36 9.08 -1.25
C ALA A 19 4.93 8.12 -2.38
N LEU A 20 3.64 7.78 -2.46
CA LEU A 20 3.10 6.91 -3.52
C LEU A 20 3.28 7.53 -4.91
N LEU A 21 3.06 8.84 -5.05
CA LEU A 21 3.29 9.54 -6.32
C LEU A 21 4.77 9.55 -6.71
N HIS A 22 5.69 9.68 -5.74
CA HIS A 22 7.12 9.60 -6.01
C HIS A 22 7.52 8.19 -6.47
N ILE A 23 7.03 7.16 -5.79
CA ILE A 23 7.27 5.76 -6.19
C ILE A 23 6.72 5.51 -7.61
N ALA A 24 5.49 5.97 -7.90
CA ALA A 24 4.90 5.86 -9.24
C ALA A 24 5.76 6.53 -10.32
N LYS A 25 6.28 7.73 -10.05
CA LYS A 25 7.21 8.42 -10.97
C LYS A 25 8.52 7.65 -11.14
N LYS A 26 9.10 7.14 -10.05
CA LYS A 26 10.37 6.41 -10.06
C LYS A 26 10.27 5.11 -10.84
N GLU A 27 9.16 4.39 -10.69
CA GLU A 27 8.92 3.12 -11.38
C GLU A 27 8.37 3.31 -12.81
N GLY A 28 8.07 4.55 -13.22
CA GLY A 28 7.47 4.84 -14.53
C GLY A 28 6.06 4.26 -14.70
N ARG A 29 5.33 4.05 -13.60
CA ARG A 29 4.00 3.41 -13.58
C ARG A 29 2.91 4.39 -13.14
N SER A 30 1.66 4.06 -13.43
CA SER A 30 0.54 4.82 -12.88
C SER A 30 0.41 4.62 -11.37
N LEU A 31 -0.12 5.62 -10.66
CA LEU A 31 -0.39 5.52 -9.22
C LEU A 31 -1.27 4.31 -8.88
N ALA A 32 -2.29 4.03 -9.71
CA ALA A 32 -3.17 2.88 -9.54
C ALA A 32 -2.41 1.55 -9.62
N GLN A 33 -1.51 1.40 -10.60
CA GLN A 33 -0.69 0.18 -10.74
C GLN A 33 0.28 -0.01 -9.57
N VAL A 34 0.90 1.08 -9.09
CA VAL A 34 1.76 1.00 -7.90
C VAL A 34 0.96 0.63 -6.67
N CYS A 35 -0.21 1.24 -6.46
CA CYS A 35 -1.10 0.87 -5.36
C CYS A 35 -1.50 -0.61 -5.46
N GLU A 36 -1.86 -1.10 -6.64
CA GLU A 36 -2.21 -2.52 -6.85
C GLU A 36 -1.04 -3.45 -6.50
N LEU A 37 0.18 -3.14 -6.95
CA LEU A 37 1.37 -3.93 -6.64
C LEU A 37 1.67 -3.97 -5.15
N LEU A 38 1.58 -2.82 -4.47
CA LEU A 38 1.79 -2.73 -3.02
C LEU A 38 0.71 -3.50 -2.26
N LEU A 39 -0.55 -3.41 -2.69
CA LEU A 39 -1.66 -4.16 -2.09
C LEU A 39 -1.48 -5.66 -2.28
N ARG A 40 -1.13 -6.13 -3.49
CA ARG A 40 -0.84 -7.55 -3.76
C ARG A 40 0.35 -8.05 -2.94
N GLY A 41 1.40 -7.25 -2.82
CA GLY A 41 2.56 -7.58 -2.00
C GLY A 41 2.18 -7.72 -0.52
N GLY A 42 1.40 -6.76 0.01
CA GLY A 42 0.93 -6.81 1.39
C GLY A 42 0.00 -7.98 1.69
N ILE A 43 -0.89 -8.34 0.74
CA ILE A 43 -1.74 -9.54 0.86
C ILE A 43 -0.88 -10.79 0.89
N ASN A 44 0.10 -10.92 -0.03
CA ASN A 44 0.97 -12.10 -0.08
C ASN A 44 1.77 -12.27 1.22
N GLU A 45 2.34 -11.19 1.77
CA GLU A 45 3.04 -11.25 3.06
C GLU A 45 2.08 -11.59 4.21
N TYR A 46 0.87 -11.01 4.21
CA TYR A 46 -0.15 -11.35 5.20
C TYR A 46 -0.58 -12.83 5.11
N GLU A 47 -0.72 -13.39 3.91
CA GLU A 47 -1.04 -14.81 3.74
C GLU A 47 0.09 -15.72 4.25
N ARG A 48 1.35 -15.26 4.15
CA ARG A 48 2.52 -16.01 4.61
C ARG A 48 2.71 -15.97 6.13
N GLU A 49 2.47 -14.81 6.75
CA GLU A 49 2.78 -14.58 8.18
C GLU A 49 1.54 -14.48 9.07
N GLY A 50 0.36 -14.34 8.47
CA GLY A 50 -0.91 -14.15 9.16
C GLY A 50 -0.96 -12.85 9.95
N SER A 51 -1.65 -12.89 11.09
CA SER A 51 -1.83 -11.73 11.99
C SER A 51 -0.50 -11.13 12.44
N SER A 52 0.58 -11.92 12.55
CA SER A 52 1.93 -11.44 12.90
C SER A 52 2.43 -10.33 11.97
N TYR A 53 2.06 -10.37 10.68
CA TYR A 53 2.39 -9.33 9.71
C TYR A 53 1.77 -7.98 10.09
N LEU A 54 0.46 -7.97 10.33
CA LEU A 54 -0.25 -6.75 10.72
C LEU A 54 0.22 -6.27 12.09
N HIS A 55 0.46 -7.17 13.04
CA HIS A 55 1.04 -6.81 14.32
C HIS A 55 2.42 -6.14 14.17
N ARG A 56 3.30 -6.64 13.28
CA ARG A 56 4.60 -6.01 13.02
C ARG A 56 4.46 -4.60 12.44
N LEU A 57 3.53 -4.41 11.50
CA LEU A 57 3.24 -3.09 10.93
C LEU A 57 2.64 -2.13 11.97
N LEU A 58 1.77 -2.64 12.85
CA LEU A 58 1.14 -1.88 13.93
C LEU A 58 2.07 -1.58 15.11
N ILE A 59 3.12 -2.37 15.32
CA ILE A 59 4.16 -2.13 16.34
C ILE A 59 5.21 -1.12 15.83
N ARG A 60 5.26 -0.86 14.52
CA ARG A 60 5.94 0.31 13.94
C ARG A 60 5.00 1.51 13.69
N PRO A 61 4.60 2.27 14.73
CA PRO A 61 4.20 3.65 14.54
C PRO A 61 4.90 4.52 15.57
N LYS A 62 6.11 4.98 15.26
CA LYS A 62 6.68 6.27 15.66
C LYS A 62 8.12 6.39 15.17
N GLU A 63 8.28 6.64 13.88
CA GLU A 63 9.27 7.62 13.45
C GLU A 63 8.50 8.78 12.80
N LYS A 64 7.74 9.48 13.65
CA LYS A 64 7.50 10.90 13.37
C LYS A 64 8.83 11.59 13.60
N GLY A 65 9.28 12.30 12.57
CA GLY A 65 10.61 12.88 12.48
C GLY A 65 11.03 13.74 13.67
N LYS A 66 12.35 13.88 13.76
CA LYS A 66 13.02 15.10 14.19
C LYS A 66 13.99 15.49 13.08
#